data_AF-A0A1A8PNH2-F1
#
_entry.id   AF-A0A1A8PNH2-F1
#
_cell.length_a   1.000
_cell.length_b   1.000
_cell.length_c   1.000
_cell.angle_alpha   90.00
_cell.angle_beta   90.00
_cell.angle_gamma   90.00
#
_symmetry.space_group_name_H-M   'P 1'
#
loop_
_entity.id
_entity.type
_entity.pdbx_description
1 polymer ?
#
loop_
_entity_poly.entity_id
_entity_poly.type
_entity_poly.pdbx_seq_one_letter_code
_entity_poly.pdbx_strand_id
1 'polypeptide(L)'
;MGGHSRRVGRAARKRRQKQENMHSVSLSPQQQYVRLIKFLHQRGFPSSPLQPTLFSDTGRGLKTLRTIQPGEMIISLPESCLITTSTVLDSYLGPYINRNLTVSREGPSWRLMTALRLLSLPQTLYHLWKAALLGQALCENLEPWGVETVVALCRRLQRESQTALEKITHLLQQCEQPIRDQLEM
;
A
#
# COMPACT_ATOMS: atom_id res chain seq x y z
N MET A 1 17.98 11.03 -44.89
CA MET A 1 17.78 9.56 -44.96
C MET A 1 16.59 9.19 -44.09
N GLY A 2 15.38 9.22 -44.65
CA GLY A 2 14.13 9.02 -43.90
C GLY A 2 13.75 7.55 -43.76
N GLY A 3 13.88 6.99 -42.55
CA GLY A 3 13.50 5.62 -42.24
C GLY A 3 11.97 5.43 -42.30
N HIS A 4 11.50 4.72 -43.34
CA HIS A 4 10.10 4.31 -43.47
C HIS A 4 9.75 3.25 -42.40
N SER A 5 8.99 3.65 -41.38
CA SER A 5 8.36 2.70 -40.46
C SER A 5 7.29 1.88 -41.20
N ARG A 6 7.63 0.64 -41.55
CA ARG A 6 6.75 -0.32 -42.24
C ARG A 6 5.54 -0.62 -41.34
N ARG A 7 4.38 -0.03 -41.64
CA ARG A 7 3.12 -0.30 -40.94
C ARG A 7 2.76 -1.79 -41.06
N VAL A 8 2.74 -2.49 -39.94
CA VAL A 8 2.36 -3.91 -39.86
C VAL A 8 0.91 -4.09 -40.32
N GLY A 9 0.71 -4.96 -41.31
CA GLY A 9 -0.60 -5.25 -41.90
C GLY A 9 -1.58 -5.94 -40.94
N ARG A 10 -2.89 -5.86 -41.22
CA ARG A 10 -3.97 -6.41 -40.36
C ARG A 10 -3.78 -7.90 -40.05
N ALA A 11 -3.32 -8.71 -41.02
CA ALA A 11 -3.09 -10.15 -40.84
C ALA A 11 -1.96 -10.45 -39.85
N ALA A 12 -0.86 -9.69 -39.91
CA ALA A 12 0.25 -9.86 -38.99
C ALA A 12 -0.13 -9.47 -37.55
N ARG A 13 -0.96 -8.43 -37.37
CA ARG A 13 -1.52 -8.08 -36.05
C ARG A 13 -2.40 -9.19 -35.47
N LYS A 14 -3.30 -9.78 -36.29
CA LYS A 14 -4.13 -10.92 -35.85
C LYS A 14 -3.29 -12.13 -35.44
N ARG A 15 -2.21 -12.43 -36.17
CA ARG A 15 -1.29 -13.53 -35.81
C ARG A 15 -0.58 -13.26 -34.48
N ARG A 16 -0.09 -12.04 -34.26
CA ARG A 16 0.54 -11.64 -32.99
C ARG A 16 -0.42 -11.72 -31.81
N GLN A 17 -1.66 -11.25 -31.96
CA GLN A 17 -2.69 -11.34 -30.91
C GLN A 17 -3.05 -12.80 -30.57
N LYS A 18 -3.06 -13.70 -31.58
CA LYS A 18 -3.26 -15.15 -31.35
C LYS A 18 -2.11 -15.75 -30.55
N GLN A 19 -0.87 -15.31 -30.80
CA GLN A 19 0.31 -15.76 -30.07
C GLN A 19 0.33 -15.25 -28.63
N GLU A 20 -0.01 -13.98 -28.39
CA GLU A 20 -0.18 -13.42 -27.04
C GLU A 20 -1.28 -14.16 -26.24
N ASN A 21 -2.36 -14.61 -26.90
CA ASN A 21 -3.36 -15.47 -26.28
C ASN A 21 -2.79 -16.82 -25.81
N MET A 22 -1.79 -17.39 -26.49
CA MET A 22 -1.18 -18.67 -26.07
C MET A 22 -0.31 -18.52 -24.82
N HIS A 23 0.13 -17.32 -24.49
CA HIS A 23 1.01 -17.04 -23.35
C HIS A 23 0.28 -16.43 -22.15
N SER A 24 -1.06 -16.43 -22.19
CA SER A 24 -1.90 -15.88 -21.12
C SER A 24 -2.98 -16.88 -20.69
N VAL A 25 -3.14 -17.11 -19.39
CA VAL A 25 -4.15 -18.03 -18.83
C VAL A 25 -5.17 -17.26 -17.99
N SER A 26 -6.47 -17.45 -18.25
CA SER A 26 -7.53 -16.81 -17.44
C SER A 26 -7.53 -17.37 -16.02
N LEU A 27 -7.55 -16.48 -15.04
CA LEU A 27 -7.65 -16.81 -13.61
C LEU A 27 -9.08 -16.67 -13.07
N SER A 28 -10.02 -16.18 -13.90
CA SER A 28 -11.41 -15.93 -13.50
C SER A 28 -12.14 -17.13 -12.88
N PRO A 29 -11.91 -18.38 -13.33
CA PRO A 29 -12.57 -19.53 -12.72
C PRO A 29 -12.08 -19.84 -11.29
N GLN A 30 -10.92 -19.32 -10.87
CA GLN A 30 -10.39 -19.65 -9.55
C GLN A 30 -11.24 -19.00 -8.46
N GLN A 31 -11.53 -19.77 -7.42
CA GLN A 31 -12.49 -19.40 -6.38
C GLN A 31 -12.16 -18.06 -5.69
N GLN A 32 -10.87 -17.75 -5.51
CA GLN A 32 -10.42 -16.48 -4.93
C GLN A 32 -10.87 -15.24 -5.74
N TYR A 33 -10.82 -15.31 -7.08
CA TYR A 33 -11.24 -14.21 -7.94
C TYR A 33 -12.76 -14.14 -8.04
N VAL A 34 -13.45 -15.28 -8.06
CA VAL A 34 -14.92 -15.31 -7.98
C VAL A 34 -15.41 -14.66 -6.70
N ARG A 35 -14.79 -14.97 -5.56
CA ARG A 35 -15.13 -14.35 -4.26
C ARG A 35 -14.83 -12.85 -4.27
N LEU A 36 -13.68 -12.45 -4.79
CA LEU A 36 -13.31 -11.04 -4.91
C LEU A 36 -14.33 -10.25 -5.74
N ILE A 37 -14.68 -10.73 -6.94
CA ILE A 37 -15.65 -10.05 -7.80
C ILE A 37 -17.04 -9.99 -7.15
N LYS A 38 -17.47 -11.05 -6.47
CA LYS A 38 -18.73 -11.04 -5.69
C LYS A 38 -18.70 -9.98 -4.59
N PHE A 39 -17.62 -9.92 -3.82
CA PHE A 39 -17.44 -8.90 -2.78
C PHE A 39 -17.48 -7.48 -3.36
N LEU A 40 -16.79 -7.25 -4.47
CA LEU A 40 -16.76 -5.96 -5.14
C LEU A 40 -18.15 -5.54 -5.63
N HIS A 41 -18.88 -6.43 -6.32
CA HIS A 41 -20.24 -6.16 -6.79
C HIS A 41 -21.20 -5.84 -5.63
N GLN A 42 -21.09 -6.54 -4.49
CA GLN A 42 -21.87 -6.25 -3.29
C GLN A 42 -21.63 -4.84 -2.72
N ARG A 43 -20.47 -4.25 -3.00
CA ARG A 43 -20.07 -2.91 -2.54
C ARG A 43 -20.25 -1.82 -3.59
N GLY A 44 -20.94 -2.12 -4.69
CA GLY A 44 -21.24 -1.14 -5.74
C GLY A 44 -20.15 -0.99 -6.80
N PHE A 45 -19.21 -1.93 -6.89
CA PHE A 45 -18.26 -1.96 -8.00
C PHE A 45 -18.99 -2.30 -9.31
N PRO A 46 -18.82 -1.51 -10.38
CA PRO A 46 -19.45 -1.80 -11.67
C PRO A 46 -18.81 -3.03 -12.33
N SER A 47 -19.59 -3.72 -13.17
CA SER A 47 -19.04 -4.80 -13.99
C SER A 47 -17.91 -4.28 -14.87
N SER A 48 -16.74 -4.92 -14.77
CA SER A 48 -15.53 -4.50 -15.46
C SER A 48 -15.30 -5.33 -16.73
N PRO A 49 -14.84 -4.74 -17.84
CA PRO A 49 -14.37 -5.49 -19.00
C PRO A 49 -13.01 -6.16 -18.77
N LEU A 50 -12.46 -6.08 -17.56
CA LEU A 50 -11.18 -6.64 -17.19
C LEU A 50 -11.31 -8.06 -16.63
N GLN A 51 -10.38 -8.91 -17.04
CA GLN A 51 -10.31 -10.30 -16.66
C GLN A 51 -8.97 -10.59 -15.94
N PRO A 52 -9.00 -11.14 -14.72
CA PRO A 52 -7.81 -11.69 -14.07
C PRO A 52 -7.13 -12.72 -14.98
N THR A 53 -5.85 -12.49 -15.27
CA THR A 53 -5.08 -13.29 -16.24
C THR A 53 -3.64 -13.43 -15.73
N LEU A 54 -3.07 -14.62 -15.90
CA LEU A 54 -1.65 -14.88 -15.68
C LEU A 54 -0.92 -14.73 -17.02
N PHE A 55 0.01 -13.79 -17.10
CA PHE A 55 0.89 -13.57 -18.23
C PHE A 55 2.25 -14.23 -17.96
N SER A 56 2.86 -14.83 -18.99
CA SER A 56 4.13 -15.55 -18.86
C SER A 56 5.32 -14.65 -18.48
N ASP A 57 5.26 -13.37 -18.82
CA ASP A 57 6.32 -12.38 -18.62
C ASP A 57 6.17 -11.61 -17.31
N THR A 58 4.98 -11.09 -17.01
CA THR A 58 4.74 -10.24 -15.82
C THR A 58 4.07 -10.98 -14.66
N GLY A 59 3.62 -12.22 -14.86
CA GLY A 59 2.81 -12.94 -13.89
C GLY A 59 1.36 -12.44 -13.86
N ARG A 60 0.76 -12.32 -12.67
CA ARG A 60 -0.67 -12.00 -12.52
C ARG A 60 -0.96 -10.57 -12.95
N GLY A 61 -2.01 -10.37 -13.74
CA GLY A 61 -2.48 -9.05 -14.15
C GLY A 61 -3.94 -9.07 -14.61
N LEU A 62 -4.35 -7.99 -15.27
CA LEU A 62 -5.70 -7.82 -15.83
C LEU A 62 -5.61 -7.73 -17.35
N LYS A 63 -6.49 -8.44 -18.04
CA LYS A 63 -6.63 -8.43 -19.49
C LYS A 63 -7.97 -7.85 -19.87
N THR A 64 -8.00 -6.91 -20.81
CA THR A 64 -9.27 -6.39 -21.32
C THR A 64 -9.93 -7.37 -22.29
N LEU A 65 -11.25 -7.49 -22.20
CA LEU A 65 -12.09 -8.29 -23.11
C LEU A 65 -12.56 -7.47 -24.33
N ARG A 66 -12.33 -6.15 -24.32
CA ARG A 66 -12.67 -5.24 -25.42
C ARG A 66 -11.61 -4.18 -25.65
N THR A 67 -11.68 -3.47 -26.78
CA THR A 67 -10.85 -2.29 -27.00
C THR A 67 -11.22 -1.19 -26.03
N ILE A 68 -10.20 -0.54 -25.46
CA ILE A 68 -10.32 0.60 -24.54
C ILE A 68 -9.87 1.85 -25.30
N GLN A 69 -10.62 2.94 -25.20
CA GLN A 69 -10.26 4.21 -25.82
C GLN A 69 -9.42 5.08 -24.88
N PRO A 70 -8.55 5.96 -25.40
CA PRO A 70 -7.87 6.95 -24.57
C PRO A 70 -8.86 7.82 -23.80
N GLY A 71 -8.61 8.03 -22.51
CA GLY A 71 -9.50 8.80 -21.62
C GLY A 71 -10.69 8.01 -21.06
N GLU A 72 -10.88 6.76 -21.48
CA GLU A 72 -11.94 5.91 -20.94
C GLU A 72 -11.62 5.46 -19.49
N MET A 73 -12.63 5.52 -18.61
CA MET A 73 -12.51 5.00 -17.25
C MET A 73 -12.49 3.47 -17.26
N ILE A 74 -11.32 2.88 -16.98
CA ILE A 74 -11.10 1.44 -17.02
C ILE A 74 -11.63 0.74 -15.76
N ILE A 75 -11.43 1.37 -14.59
CA ILE A 75 -11.84 0.85 -13.29
C ILE A 75 -12.24 2.00 -12.37
N SER A 76 -13.30 1.80 -11.59
CA SER A 76 -13.73 2.69 -10.52
C SER A 76 -14.01 1.85 -9.28
N LEU A 77 -13.29 2.12 -8.19
CA LEU A 77 -13.37 1.33 -6.96
C LEU A 77 -14.01 2.19 -5.85
N PRO A 78 -15.13 1.74 -5.25
CA PRO A 78 -15.71 2.42 -4.10
C PRO A 78 -14.73 2.50 -2.92
N GLU A 79 -14.75 3.60 -2.17
CA GLU A 79 -13.91 3.76 -0.98
C GLU A 79 -14.14 2.64 0.06
N SER A 80 -15.37 2.14 0.15
CA SER A 80 -15.73 1.03 1.05
C SER A 80 -15.02 -0.29 0.74
N CYS A 81 -14.35 -0.41 -0.42
CA CYS A 81 -13.53 -1.55 -0.80
C CYS A 81 -12.04 -1.36 -0.46
N LEU A 82 -11.65 -0.16 0.01
CA LEU A 82 -10.29 0.16 0.35
C LEU A 82 -9.99 -0.24 1.80
N ILE A 83 -8.74 -0.63 2.03
CA ILE A 83 -8.15 -0.73 3.36
C ILE A 83 -7.32 0.53 3.55
N THR A 84 -7.84 1.46 4.35
CA THR A 84 -7.18 2.71 4.75
C THR A 84 -6.75 2.64 6.21
N THR A 85 -5.89 3.58 6.64
CA THR A 85 -5.52 3.73 8.04
C THR A 85 -6.75 3.83 8.95
N SER A 86 -7.77 4.62 8.57
CA SER A 86 -9.01 4.72 9.34
C SER A 86 -9.73 3.38 9.45
N THR A 87 -9.98 2.69 8.32
CA THR A 87 -10.67 1.39 8.36
C THR A 87 -9.94 0.33 9.20
N VAL A 88 -8.61 0.40 9.26
CA VAL A 88 -7.81 -0.51 10.09
C VAL A 88 -7.91 -0.12 11.57
N LEU A 89 -7.80 1.17 11.89
CA LEU A 89 -7.88 1.66 13.27
C LEU A 89 -9.29 1.53 13.87
N ASP A 90 -10.33 1.57 13.05
CA ASP A 90 -11.72 1.37 13.47
C ASP A 90 -12.09 -0.11 13.58
N SER A 91 -11.24 -1.02 13.09
CA SER A 91 -11.45 -2.46 13.19
C SER A 91 -10.98 -3.02 14.54
N TYR A 92 -11.19 -4.33 14.74
CA TYR A 92 -10.65 -5.05 15.89
C TYR A 92 -9.11 -4.93 16.03
N LEU A 93 -8.39 -4.57 14.96
CA LEU A 93 -6.94 -4.38 14.97
C LEU A 93 -6.51 -3.04 15.59
N GLY A 94 -7.37 -2.03 15.61
CA GLY A 94 -7.03 -0.68 16.06
C GLY A 94 -6.43 -0.60 17.46
N PRO A 95 -7.08 -1.18 18.49
CA PRO A 95 -6.53 -1.22 19.84
C PRO A 95 -5.17 -1.91 19.91
N TYR A 96 -4.92 -2.92 19.08
CA TYR A 96 -3.62 -3.60 19.03
C TYR A 96 -2.57 -2.73 18.36
N ILE A 97 -2.89 -2.07 17.26
CA ILE A 97 -1.95 -1.18 16.57
C ILE A 97 -1.55 -0.01 17.49
N ASN A 98 -2.52 0.65 18.09
CA ASN A 98 -2.29 1.81 18.97
C ASN A 98 -1.49 1.47 20.23
N ARG A 99 -1.67 0.27 20.79
CA ARG A 99 -0.94 -0.14 22.01
C ARG A 99 0.44 -0.71 21.74
N ASN A 100 0.67 -1.29 20.56
CA ASN A 100 1.84 -2.12 20.31
C ASN A 100 2.88 -1.45 19.43
N LEU A 101 2.47 -0.59 18.49
CA LEU A 101 3.37 0.05 17.53
C LEU A 101 3.71 1.48 17.97
N THR A 102 4.24 1.62 19.19
CA THR A 102 4.45 2.91 19.85
C THR A 102 5.89 3.41 19.74
N VAL A 103 6.06 4.73 19.82
CA VAL A 103 7.35 5.39 20.05
C VAL A 103 7.24 6.11 21.40
N SER A 104 8.17 5.83 22.32
CA SER A 104 8.25 6.48 23.63
C SER A 104 9.52 7.30 23.74
N ARG A 105 9.73 7.93 24.90
CA ARG A 105 10.99 8.62 25.24
C ARG A 105 12.21 7.71 25.07
N GLU A 106 12.03 6.42 25.32
CA GLU A 106 13.11 5.43 25.26
C GLU A 106 13.31 4.85 23.85
N GLY A 107 12.53 5.34 22.88
CA GLY A 107 12.61 4.97 21.47
C GLY A 107 11.42 4.14 20.96
N PRO A 108 11.52 3.56 19.76
CA PRO A 108 10.48 2.73 19.18
C PRO A 108 10.31 1.41 19.95
N SER A 109 9.07 0.93 20.08
CA SER A 109 8.81 -0.38 20.68
C SER A 109 9.44 -1.50 19.85
N TRP A 110 9.79 -2.62 20.49
CA TRP A 110 10.31 -3.79 19.76
C TRP A 110 9.30 -4.31 18.73
N ARG A 111 8.00 -4.21 19.00
CA ARG A 111 6.93 -4.61 18.06
C ARG A 111 6.89 -3.71 16.83
N LEU A 112 7.09 -2.40 17.02
CA LEU A 112 7.24 -1.46 15.91
C LEU A 112 8.46 -1.80 15.07
N MET A 113 9.59 -2.09 15.71
CA MET A 113 10.81 -2.51 15.01
C MET A 113 10.62 -3.83 14.23
N THR A 114 10.03 -4.84 14.84
CA THR A 114 9.75 -6.13 14.18
C THR A 114 8.77 -5.97 13.01
N ALA A 115 7.71 -5.19 13.18
CA ALA A 115 6.75 -4.90 12.11
C ALA A 115 7.43 -4.20 10.93
N LEU A 116 8.26 -3.18 11.20
CA LEU A 116 8.97 -2.44 10.16
C LEU A 116 10.01 -3.29 9.45
N ARG A 117 10.74 -4.16 10.18
CA ARG A 117 11.64 -5.14 9.57
C ARG A 117 10.90 -6.08 8.62
N LEU A 118 9.76 -6.63 9.05
CA LEU A 118 8.95 -7.51 8.22
C LEU A 118 8.42 -6.82 6.96
N LEU A 119 7.89 -5.60 7.12
CA LEU A 119 7.33 -4.82 6.02
C LEU A 119 8.41 -4.34 5.04
N SER A 120 9.64 -4.15 5.52
CA SER A 120 10.77 -3.69 4.71
C SER A 120 11.63 -4.83 4.15
N LEU A 121 11.24 -6.10 4.38
CA LEU A 121 11.93 -7.23 3.77
C LEU A 121 11.87 -7.13 2.24
N PRO A 122 13.00 -7.27 1.53
CA PRO A 122 12.97 -7.51 0.10
C PRO A 122 12.22 -8.80 -0.22
N GLN A 123 11.49 -8.83 -1.33
CA GLN A 123 10.74 -10.03 -1.75
C GLN A 123 11.64 -11.28 -1.86
N THR A 124 12.91 -11.11 -2.23
CA THR A 124 13.92 -12.18 -2.28
C THR A 124 14.17 -12.85 -0.93
N LEU A 125 13.97 -12.13 0.18
CA LEU A 125 14.24 -12.57 1.54
C LEU A 125 12.98 -12.96 2.32
N TYR A 126 11.80 -12.99 1.68
CA TYR A 126 10.56 -13.35 2.35
C TYR A 126 10.57 -14.73 2.98
N HIS A 127 11.35 -15.68 2.45
CA HIS A 127 11.50 -17.01 3.07
C HIS A 127 12.09 -16.96 4.49
N LEU A 128 12.77 -15.86 4.86
CA LEU A 128 13.37 -15.63 6.17
C LEU A 128 12.45 -14.86 7.14
N TRP A 129 11.16 -14.68 6.85
CA TRP A 129 10.23 -13.94 7.70
C TRP A 129 10.19 -14.42 9.17
N LYS A 130 10.38 -15.73 9.40
CA LYS A 130 10.46 -16.29 10.76
C LYS A 130 11.73 -15.83 11.50
N ALA A 131 12.85 -15.81 10.81
CA ALA A 131 14.11 -15.29 11.34
C ALA A 131 13.98 -13.80 11.69
N ALA A 132 13.34 -13.02 10.80
CA ALA A 132 13.04 -11.62 11.02
C ALA A 132 12.17 -11.39 12.27
N LEU A 133 11.11 -12.21 12.45
CA LEU A 133 10.24 -12.17 13.63
C LEU A 133 10.98 -12.45 14.94
N LEU A 134 11.91 -13.40 14.91
CA LEU A 134 12.74 -13.77 16.06
C LEU A 134 13.87 -12.77 16.33
N GLY A 135 13.98 -11.71 15.53
CA GLY A 135 15.01 -10.68 15.68
C GLY A 135 16.41 -11.13 15.23
N GLN A 136 16.49 -12.18 14.42
CA GLN A 136 17.78 -12.65 13.88
C GLN A 136 18.30 -11.66 12.83
N ALA A 137 19.63 -11.49 12.77
CA ALA A 137 20.27 -10.68 11.74
C ALA A 137 20.12 -11.34 10.37
N LEU A 138 19.49 -10.64 9.42
CA LEU A 138 19.19 -11.17 8.08
C LEU A 138 20.26 -10.80 7.04
N CYS A 139 20.73 -9.55 7.08
CA CYS A 139 21.75 -9.00 6.19
C CYS A 139 22.39 -7.78 6.86
N GLU A 140 23.71 -7.64 6.74
CA GLU A 140 24.49 -6.53 7.31
C GLU A 140 24.00 -5.14 6.86
N ASN A 141 23.38 -5.03 5.68
CA ASN A 141 22.95 -3.75 5.11
C ASN A 141 21.47 -3.42 5.39
N LEU A 142 20.63 -4.41 5.68
CA LEU A 142 19.18 -4.19 5.89
C LEU A 142 18.88 -3.67 7.29
N GLU A 143 19.66 -4.12 8.28
CA GLU A 143 19.48 -3.76 9.68
C GLU A 143 19.83 -2.30 10.00
N PRO A 144 20.99 -1.76 9.56
CA PRO A 144 21.32 -0.36 9.76
C PRO A 144 20.32 0.57 9.10
N TRP A 145 19.90 0.26 7.86
CA TRP A 145 18.94 1.07 7.12
C TRP A 145 17.56 1.10 7.79
N GLY A 146 17.07 -0.06 8.27
CA GLY A 146 15.80 -0.15 8.99
C GLY A 146 15.82 0.68 10.28
N VAL A 147 16.85 0.52 11.10
CA VAL A 147 17.01 1.27 12.35
C VAL A 147 17.14 2.77 12.09
N GLU A 148 17.98 3.17 11.13
CA GLU A 148 18.19 4.59 10.78
C GLU A 148 16.90 5.25 10.28
N THR A 149 16.14 4.55 9.42
CA THR A 149 14.85 5.04 8.91
C THR A 149 13.86 5.26 10.05
N VAL A 150 13.77 4.32 11.01
CA VAL A 150 12.88 4.47 12.17
C VAL A 150 13.31 5.62 13.05
N VAL A 151 14.60 5.73 13.35
CA VAL A 151 15.14 6.83 14.17
C VAL A 151 14.89 8.17 13.50
N ALA A 152 15.08 8.27 12.18
CA ALA A 152 14.80 9.49 11.41
C ALA A 152 13.32 9.87 11.47
N LEU A 153 12.42 8.91 11.30
CA LEU A 153 10.97 9.11 11.42
C LEU A 153 10.58 9.54 12.85
N CYS A 154 11.09 8.86 13.88
CA CYS A 154 10.82 9.21 15.28
C CYS A 154 11.28 10.63 15.60
N ARG A 155 12.52 10.99 15.23
CA ARG A 155 13.05 12.35 15.43
C ARG A 155 12.27 13.40 14.68
N ARG A 156 11.72 13.08 13.51
CA ARG A 156 10.86 13.99 12.74
C ARG A 156 9.52 14.19 13.45
N LEU A 157 8.83 13.10 13.79
CA LEU A 157 7.54 13.15 14.49
C LEU A 157 7.67 13.89 15.83
N GLN A 158 8.73 13.62 16.58
CA GLN A 158 8.96 14.29 17.86
C GLN A 158 9.18 15.80 17.69
N ARG A 159 9.91 16.23 16.64
CA ARG A 159 10.06 17.66 16.32
C ARG A 159 8.72 18.28 15.93
N GLU A 160 7.93 17.62 15.09
CA GLU A 160 6.62 18.12 14.69
C GLU A 160 5.67 18.27 15.89
N SER A 161 5.66 17.30 16.81
CA SER A 161 4.91 17.38 18.07
C SER A 161 5.40 18.53 18.96
N GLN A 162 6.72 18.70 19.09
CA GLN A 162 7.30 19.79 19.90
C GLN A 162 6.93 21.16 19.32
N THR A 163 7.05 21.34 18.00
CA THR A 163 6.64 22.57 17.32
C THR A 163 5.15 22.85 17.46
N ALA A 164 4.30 21.81 17.41
CA ALA A 164 2.87 21.99 17.65
C ALA A 164 2.60 22.45 19.10
N LEU A 165 3.31 21.88 20.09
CA LEU A 165 3.18 22.25 21.49
C LEU A 165 3.67 23.67 21.78
N GLU A 166 4.74 24.12 21.13
CA GLU A 166 5.24 25.50 21.19
C GLU A 166 4.22 26.49 20.63
N LYS A 167 3.58 26.15 19.50
CA LYS A 167 2.49 26.96 18.93
C LYS A 167 1.29 27.05 19.88
N ILE A 168 0.90 25.92 20.49
CA ILE A 168 -0.18 25.91 21.48
C ILE A 168 0.20 26.78 22.69
N THR A 169 1.42 26.64 23.22
CA THR A 169 1.91 27.47 24.34
C THR A 169 1.88 28.96 24.00
N HIS A 170 2.32 29.34 22.81
CA HIS A 170 2.29 30.73 22.35
C HIS A 170 0.86 31.25 22.21
N LEU A 171 -0.06 30.48 21.63
CA LEU A 171 -1.47 30.85 21.53
C LEU A 171 -2.11 30.99 22.92
N LEU A 172 -1.80 30.11 23.86
CA LEU A 172 -2.28 30.18 25.25
C LEU A 172 -1.75 31.41 25.99
N GLN A 173 -0.54 31.88 25.68
CA GLN A 173 0.01 33.13 26.24
C GLN A 173 -0.69 34.38 25.69
N GLN A 174 -1.31 34.28 24.51
CA GLN A 174 -2.03 35.38 23.85
C GLN A 174 -3.53 35.41 24.16
N CYS A 175 -4.08 34.38 24.81
CA CYS A 175 -5.48 34.36 25.25
C CYS A 175 -5.71 35.29 26.44
N GLU A 176 -6.85 35.99 26.46
CA GLU A 176 -7.28 36.79 27.60
C GLU A 176 -7.54 35.91 28.85
N GLN A 177 -7.31 36.47 30.04
CA GLN A 177 -7.38 35.76 31.34
C GLN A 177 -8.60 34.84 31.56
N PRO A 178 -9.86 35.19 31.19
CA PRO A 178 -11.00 34.32 31.48
C PRO A 178 -10.99 32.96 30.75
N ILE A 179 -10.23 32.82 29.66
CA ILE A 179 -10.08 31.54 28.92
C ILE A 179 -9.00 30.65 29.58
N ARG A 180 -8.01 31.28 30.23
CA ARG A 180 -6.90 30.59 30.89
C ARG A 180 -7.37 29.86 32.16
N ASP A 181 -8.26 30.50 32.91
CA ASP A 181 -8.83 29.95 34.14
C ASP A 181 -9.77 28.75 33.90
N GLN A 182 -10.36 28.62 32.69
CA GLN A 182 -11.20 27.47 32.32
C GLN A 182 -10.40 26.24 31.89
N LEU A 183 -9.13 26.40 31.53
CA LEU A 183 -8.24 25.32 31.06
C LEU A 183 -7.35 24.75 32.17
N GLU A 184 -7.24 25.42 33.33
CA GLU A 184 -6.48 24.96 34.50
C GLU A 184 -7.32 24.18 35.53
N MET A 185 -8.61 23.92 35.24
CA MET A 185 -9.45 22.94 35.97
C MET A 185 -9.37 21.54 35.35
#